data_AF-A0A397L4S9-F1
#
_entry.id   AF-A0A397L4S9-F1
#
_cell.length_a   1.000
_cell.length_b   1.000
_cell.length_c   1.000
_cell.angle_alpha   90.00
_cell.angle_beta   90.00
_cell.angle_gamma   90.00
#
_symmetry.space_group_name_H-M   'P 1'
#
loop_
_entity.id
_entity.type
_entity.pdbx_description
1 polymer ?
#
loop_
_entity_poly.entity_id
_entity_poly.type
_entity_poly.pdbx_seq_one_letter_code
_entity_poly.pdbx_strand_id
1 'polypeptide(L)'
;GTRSRRRRVEKPRGIPQFCRCGEEAVIRTSGTAKNPGRLFYCCPNGSEEDKFHLFTWTDERVVEEVEDLKCEVSELKADISNVRAELSSITKDSERTKLMVELARDRKCCCAIL
;
A
#
# COMPACT_ATOMS: atom_id res chain seq x y z
N GLY A 1 -0.12 -43.88 6.43
CA GLY A 1 0.96 -42.90 6.23
C GLY A 1 0.39 -41.63 5.62
N THR A 2 0.23 -40.58 6.42
CA THR A 2 -0.26 -39.28 5.95
C THR A 2 0.85 -38.58 5.17
N ARG A 3 0.63 -38.34 3.87
CA ARG A 3 1.53 -37.55 3.03
C ARG A 3 1.56 -36.12 3.57
N SER A 4 2.65 -35.78 4.27
CA SER A 4 2.97 -34.42 4.67
C SER A 4 3.01 -33.54 3.42
N ARG A 5 1.96 -32.75 3.21
CA ARG A 5 1.98 -31.64 2.27
C ARG A 5 3.02 -30.67 2.82
N ARG A 6 4.23 -30.66 2.23
CA ARG A 6 5.22 -29.62 2.49
C ARG A 6 4.50 -28.29 2.33
N ARG A 7 4.25 -27.55 3.43
CA ARG A 7 3.78 -26.17 3.36
C ARG A 7 4.81 -25.45 2.50
N ARG A 8 4.39 -25.01 1.31
CA ARG A 8 5.14 -24.05 0.53
C ARG A 8 5.24 -22.82 1.45
N VAL A 9 6.43 -22.57 1.99
CA VAL A 9 6.69 -21.32 2.70
C VAL A 9 6.47 -20.25 1.66
N GLU A 10 5.38 -19.50 1.78
CA GLU A 10 5.11 -18.37 0.90
C GLU A 10 6.29 -17.42 1.04
N LYS A 11 6.93 -17.11 -0.09
CA LYS A 11 8.03 -16.16 -0.13
C LYS A 11 7.45 -14.80 0.28
N PRO A 12 8.11 -14.04 1.17
CA PRO A 12 7.65 -12.71 1.49
C PRO A 12 7.43 -11.89 0.20
N ARG A 13 6.24 -11.28 0.09
CA ARG A 13 5.98 -10.21 -0.88
C ARG A 13 6.80 -8.98 -0.48
N GLY A 14 7.00 -8.03 -1.40
CA GLY A 14 7.92 -6.92 -1.17
C GLY A 14 9.15 -6.96 -2.05
N ILE A 15 9.67 -5.76 -2.37
CA ILE A 15 11.06 -5.59 -2.78
C ILE A 15 11.98 -5.96 -1.60
N PRO A 16 12.83 -6.99 -1.72
CA PRO A 16 13.69 -7.40 -0.61
C PRO A 16 14.75 -6.32 -0.35
N GLN A 17 14.77 -5.80 0.88
CA GLN A 17 15.78 -4.82 1.32
C GLN A 17 16.99 -5.49 1.96
N PHE A 18 16.81 -6.63 2.63
CA PHE A 18 17.86 -7.30 3.38
C PHE A 18 17.84 -8.82 3.17
N CYS A 19 19.02 -9.42 3.27
CA CYS A 19 19.22 -10.86 3.33
C CYS A 19 18.99 -11.37 4.77
N ARG A 20 18.67 -12.67 4.92
CA ARG A 20 18.56 -13.33 6.23
C ARG A 20 19.84 -13.27 7.09
N CYS A 21 20.99 -13.03 6.47
CA CYS A 21 22.25 -12.86 7.19
C CYS A 21 22.47 -11.43 7.73
N GLY A 22 21.55 -10.49 7.47
CA GLY A 22 21.63 -9.10 7.92
C GLY A 22 22.19 -8.11 6.90
N GLU A 23 22.83 -8.59 5.83
CA GLU A 23 23.38 -7.73 4.78
C GLU A 23 22.29 -7.13 3.88
N GLU A 24 22.53 -5.91 3.40
CA GLU A 24 21.65 -5.23 2.45
C GLU A 24 21.61 -5.96 1.10
N ALA A 25 20.43 -6.03 0.50
CA ALA A 25 20.24 -6.62 -0.81
C ALA A 25 20.85 -5.73 -1.90
N VAL A 26 21.61 -6.31 -2.82
CA VAL A 26 22.16 -5.61 -3.98
C VAL A 26 21.53 -6.10 -5.27
N ILE A 27 21.39 -5.23 -6.26
CA ILE A 27 20.95 -5.59 -7.61
C ILE A 27 22.17 -5.96 -8.45
N ARG A 28 22.12 -7.11 -9.12
CA ARG A 28 23.13 -7.54 -10.09
C ARG A 28 22.48 -7.91 -11.43
N THR A 29 23.30 -7.90 -12.47
CA THR A 29 22.91 -8.31 -13.83
C THR A 29 23.36 -9.74 -14.08
N SER A 30 22.47 -10.60 -14.54
CA SER A 30 22.79 -11.98 -14.87
C SER A 30 23.64 -12.06 -16.13
N GLY A 31 24.83 -12.64 -16.00
CA GLY A 31 25.71 -13.01 -17.11
C GLY A 31 25.46 -14.41 -17.66
N THR A 32 24.44 -15.12 -17.17
CA THR A 32 24.17 -16.51 -17.58
C THR A 32 23.58 -16.55 -19.00
N ALA A 33 23.97 -17.56 -19.80
CA ALA A 33 23.40 -17.76 -21.13
C ALA A 33 21.86 -17.98 -21.11
N LYS A 34 21.32 -18.48 -20.00
CA LYS A 34 19.89 -18.72 -19.82
C LYS A 34 19.09 -17.43 -19.59
N ASN A 35 19.67 -16.46 -18.89
CA ASN A 35 19.00 -15.20 -18.55
C ASN A 35 19.96 -14.01 -18.77
N PRO A 36 20.44 -13.77 -20.00
CA PRO A 36 21.41 -12.73 -20.25
C PRO A 36 20.80 -11.36 -19.96
N GLY A 37 21.49 -10.53 -19.18
CA GLY A 37 21.07 -9.15 -18.88
C GLY A 37 19.94 -9.02 -17.86
N ARG A 38 19.32 -10.11 -17.40
CA ARG A 38 18.20 -10.03 -16.44
C ARG A 38 18.69 -9.61 -15.06
N LEU A 39 17.99 -8.67 -14.41
CA LEU A 39 18.34 -8.15 -13.09
C LEU A 39 17.79 -9.02 -11.96
N PHE A 40 18.58 -9.18 -10.90
CA PHE A 40 18.18 -9.89 -9.70
C PHE A 40 18.69 -9.21 -8.44
N TYR A 41 17.91 -9.31 -7.35
CA TYR A 41 18.34 -8.99 -6.00
C TYR A 41 19.11 -10.17 -5.41
N CYS A 42 20.26 -9.90 -4.79
CA CYS A 42 21.05 -10.91 -4.08
C CYS A 42 21.73 -10.38 -2.82
N CYS A 43 22.15 -11.29 -1.95
CA CYS A 43 23.09 -11.00 -0.87
C CYS A 43 24.50 -10.76 -1.44
N PRO A 44 25.26 -9.76 -0.97
CA PRO A 44 26.66 -9.59 -1.37
C PRO A 44 27.54 -10.80 -1.03
N ASN A 45 27.24 -11.47 0.09
CA ASN A 45 27.93 -12.68 0.57
C ASN A 45 27.36 -13.98 -0.02
N GLY A 46 26.36 -13.90 -0.90
CA GLY A 46 25.72 -15.07 -1.52
C GLY A 46 26.54 -15.69 -2.66
N SER A 47 26.34 -16.99 -2.89
CA SER A 47 26.88 -17.74 -4.02
C SER A 47 25.78 -18.56 -4.71
N GLU A 48 26.05 -19.10 -5.90
CA GLU A 48 25.10 -19.96 -6.62
C GLU A 48 24.81 -21.27 -5.88
N GLU A 49 25.77 -21.75 -5.09
CA GLU A 49 25.66 -22.99 -4.32
C GLU A 49 24.93 -22.77 -2.99
N ASP A 50 24.99 -21.56 -2.44
CA ASP A 50 24.41 -21.22 -1.15
C ASP A 50 22.96 -20.73 -1.25
N LYS A 51 22.04 -21.65 -0.94
CA LYS A 51 20.59 -21.38 -0.88
C LYS A 51 20.15 -20.66 0.40
N PHE A 52 21.04 -20.45 1.36
CA PHE A 52 20.75 -19.70 2.58
C PHE A 52 20.63 -18.20 2.30
N HIS A 53 21.38 -17.69 1.34
CA HIS A 53 21.40 -16.28 0.96
C HIS A 53 20.28 -15.88 0.01
N LEU A 54 19.98 -14.58 0.00
CA LEU A 54 18.97 -13.99 -0.84
C LEU A 54 19.33 -14.15 -2.32
N PHE A 55 18.38 -14.63 -3.11
CA PHE A 55 18.34 -14.54 -4.56
C PHE A 55 16.89 -14.41 -5.03
N THR A 56 16.57 -13.38 -5.82
CA THR A 56 15.28 -13.25 -6.49
C THR A 56 15.35 -12.35 -7.72
N TRP A 57 14.60 -12.69 -8.76
CA TRP A 57 14.49 -11.85 -9.95
C TRP A 57 13.77 -10.55 -9.65
N THR A 58 14.28 -9.45 -10.20
CA THR A 58 13.75 -8.10 -9.96
C THR A 58 12.37 -7.92 -10.57
N ASP A 59 12.16 -8.40 -11.79
CA ASP A 59 10.88 -8.28 -12.51
C ASP A 59 9.73 -9.00 -11.78
N GLU A 60 9.99 -10.17 -11.21
CA GLU A 60 8.99 -10.90 -10.40
C GLU A 60 8.58 -10.11 -9.16
N ARG A 61 9.55 -9.50 -8.46
CA ARG A 61 9.26 -8.63 -7.30
C ARG A 61 8.46 -7.40 -7.71
N VAL A 62 8.88 -6.72 -8.77
CA VAL A 62 8.23 -5.48 -9.24
C VAL A 62 6.79 -5.75 -9.68
N VAL A 63 6.53 -6.88 -10.33
CA VAL A 63 5.14 -7.27 -10.70
C VAL A 63 4.29 -7.48 -9.45
N GLU A 64 4.78 -8.24 -8.46
CA GLU A 64 4.08 -8.44 -7.18
C GLU A 64 3.74 -7.09 -6.52
N GLU A 65 4.70 -6.17 -6.43
CA GLU A 65 4.50 -4.85 -5.81
C GLU A 65 3.51 -3.97 -6.58
N VAL A 66 3.55 -3.99 -7.92
CA VAL A 66 2.62 -3.20 -8.75
C VAL A 66 1.20 -3.72 -8.61
N GLU A 67 1.01 -5.03 -8.48
CA GLU A 67 -0.30 -5.64 -8.24
C GLU A 67 -0.87 -5.24 -6.86
N ASP A 68 -0.03 -5.28 -5.82
CA ASP A 68 -0.42 -4.88 -4.47
C ASP A 68 -0.74 -3.36 -4.42
N LEU A 69 0.11 -2.51 -4.98
CA LEU A 69 -0.12 -1.05 -5.08
C LEU A 69 -1.40 -0.72 -5.88
N LYS A 70 -1.72 -1.49 -6.92
CA LYS A 70 -2.94 -1.29 -7.70
C LYS A 70 -4.19 -1.56 -6.85
N CYS A 71 -4.14 -2.54 -5.95
CA CYS A 71 -5.22 -2.81 -5.00
C CYS A 71 -5.39 -1.63 -4.04
N GLU A 72 -4.30 -1.19 -3.40
CA GLU A 72 -4.31 -0.05 -2.47
C GLU A 72 -4.84 1.24 -3.12
N VAL A 73 -4.40 1.55 -4.35
CA VAL A 73 -4.88 2.72 -5.10
C VAL A 73 -6.39 2.63 -5.37
N SER A 74 -6.92 1.43 -5.63
CA SER A 74 -8.35 1.24 -5.83
C SER A 74 -9.15 1.48 -4.55
N GLU A 75 -8.65 1.02 -3.41
CA GLU A 75 -9.26 1.22 -2.10
C GLU A 75 -9.24 2.70 -1.69
N LEU A 76 -8.07 3.34 -1.77
CA LEU A 76 -7.93 4.77 -1.49
C LEU A 76 -8.85 5.62 -2.37
N LYS A 77 -9.04 5.24 -3.64
CA LYS A 77 -9.97 5.92 -4.54
C LYS A 77 -11.43 5.79 -4.07
N ALA A 78 -11.82 4.63 -3.56
CA ALA A 78 -13.15 4.42 -3.00
C ALA A 78 -13.35 5.27 -1.73
N ASP A 79 -12.37 5.28 -0.83
CA ASP A 79 -12.41 6.08 0.39
C ASP A 79 -12.48 7.59 0.08
N ILE A 80 -11.71 8.08 -0.90
CA ILE A 80 -11.78 9.47 -1.35
C ILE A 80 -13.19 9.82 -1.86
N SER A 81 -13.84 8.91 -2.59
CA SER A 81 -15.21 9.12 -3.06
C SER A 81 -16.20 9.23 -1.89
N ASN A 82 -16.05 8.37 -0.88
CA ASN A 82 -16.90 8.37 0.32
C ASN A 82 -16.70 9.65 1.14
N VAL A 83 -15.45 10.01 1.43
CA VAL A 83 -15.09 11.25 2.15
C VAL A 83 -15.63 12.48 1.43
N ARG A 84 -15.56 12.53 0.09
CA ARG A 84 -16.15 13.63 -0.69
C ARG A 84 -17.67 13.70 -0.53
N ALA A 85 -18.36 12.57 -0.49
CA ALA A 85 -19.81 12.52 -0.29
C ALA A 85 -20.20 12.99 1.13
N GLU A 86 -19.45 12.59 2.15
CA GLU A 86 -19.66 13.03 3.53
C GLU A 86 -19.40 14.53 3.68
N LEU A 87 -18.31 15.05 3.11
CA LEU A 87 -18.00 16.49 3.12
C LEU A 87 -19.10 17.33 2.46
N SER A 88 -19.67 16.87 1.35
CA SER A 88 -20.82 17.54 0.70
C SER A 88 -22.03 17.60 1.63
N SER A 89 -22.31 16.52 2.37
CA SER A 89 -23.43 16.47 3.32
C SER A 89 -23.20 17.40 4.50
N ILE A 90 -22.00 17.35 5.09
CA ILE A 90 -21.59 18.23 6.20
C ILE A 90 -21.65 19.71 5.80
N THR A 91 -21.25 20.04 4.58
CA THR A 91 -21.30 21.41 4.07
C THR A 91 -22.74 21.94 4.06
N LYS A 92 -23.70 21.14 3.57
CA LYS A 92 -25.13 21.50 3.57
C LYS A 92 -25.71 21.64 4.97
N ASP A 93 -25.34 20.73 5.88
CA ASP A 93 -25.79 20.81 7.27
C ASP A 93 -25.22 22.02 8.00
N SER A 94 -23.98 22.42 7.67
CA SER A 94 -23.35 23.65 8.16
C SER A 94 -24.12 24.89 7.69
N GLU A 95 -24.46 24.99 6.41
CA GLU A 95 -25.27 26.07 5.85
C GLU A 95 -26.66 26.14 6.50
N ARG A 96 -27.33 24.99 6.64
CA ARG A 96 -28.64 24.90 7.32
C ARG A 96 -28.55 25.36 8.77
N THR A 97 -27.53 24.92 9.49
CA THR A 97 -27.30 25.30 10.89
C THR A 97 -27.03 26.79 11.01
N LYS A 98 -26.24 27.37 10.09
CA LYS A 98 -25.97 28.80 10.04
C LYS A 98 -27.27 29.61 9.87
N LEU A 99 -28.13 29.23 8.93
CA LEU A 99 -29.43 29.88 8.72
C LEU A 99 -30.33 29.78 9.95
N MET A 100 -30.38 28.62 10.62
CA MET A 100 -31.16 28.45 11.85
C MET A 100 -30.67 29.35 12.99
N VAL A 101 -29.36 29.52 13.13
CA VAL A 101 -28.75 30.42 14.14
C VAL A 101 -29.09 31.89 13.85
N GLU A 102 -29.04 32.31 12.58
CA GLU A 102 -29.40 33.66 12.16
C GLU A 102 -30.87 33.97 12.47
N LEU A 103 -31.81 33.11 12.08
CA LEU A 103 -33.23 33.25 12.40
C LEU A 103 -33.52 33.31 13.91
N ALA A 104 -32.79 32.52 14.70
CA ALA A 104 -32.94 32.51 16.15
C ALA A 104 -32.44 33.81 16.82
N ARG A 105 -31.46 34.50 16.21
CA ARG A 105 -31.00 35.82 16.65
C ARG A 105 -32.07 36.88 16.37
N ASP A 106 -32.63 36.88 15.16
CA ASP A 106 -33.65 37.85 14.75
C ASP A 106 -34.91 37.74 15.63
N ARG A 107 -35.36 36.52 15.93
CA ARG A 107 -36.54 36.29 16.79
C ARG A 107 -36.36 36.82 18.21
N LYS A 108 -35.15 36.70 18.79
CA LYS A 108 -34.86 37.22 20.13
C LYS A 108 -34.90 38.74 20.18
N CYS A 109 -34.50 39.43 19.10
CA CYS A 109 -34.53 40.88 19.03
C CYS A 109 -35.97 41.41 19.05
N CYS A 110 -36.89 40.78 18.31
CA CYS A 110 -38.31 41.16 18.32
C CYS A 110 -38.99 40.99 19.70
N CYS A 111 -38.59 40.00 20.50
CA CYS A 111 -39.16 39.79 21.84
C CYS A 111 -38.59 40.72 22.92
N ALA A 112 -37.50 41.46 22.67
CA ALA A 112 -36.90 42.38 23.64
C ALA A 112 -37.44 43.82 23.55
N ILE A 113 -38.33 44.11 22.59
CA ILE A 113 -38.90 45.44 22.33
C ILE A 113 -40.35 45.57 22.90
N LEU A 114 -40.93 44.47 23.41
CA LEU A 114 -42.23 44.44 24.11
C LEU A 114 -42.00 44.29 25.63
#